data_AF-A0A935ET06-F1
#
_entry.id   AF-A0A935ET06-F1
#
_cell.length_a   1.000
_cell.length_b   1.000
_cell.length_c   1.000
_cell.angle_alpha   90.00
_cell.angle_beta   90.00
_cell.angle_gamma   90.00
#
_symmetry.space_group_name_H-M   'P 1'
#
loop_
_entity.id
_entity.type
_entity.pdbx_description
1 polymer ?
#
loop_
_entity_poly.entity_id
_entity_poly.type
_entity_poly.pdbx_seq_one_letter_code
_entity_poly.pdbx_strand_id
1 'polypeptide(L)'
;MKVSENHQSYWRKNLRITSILLAIWFVVTYVMAYFARDLAFNFAGWPFSFWMAAQGSLVVYVVIIAYYAHYMNKLDIEHGVSEEE
;
A
#
# COMPACT_ATOMS: atom_id res chain seq x y z
N MET A 1 -9.52 -12.07 -30.66
CA MET A 1 -10.02 -11.36 -29.45
C MET A 1 -9.27 -10.03 -29.39
N LYS A 2 -9.86 -8.93 -29.88
CA LYS A 2 -9.20 -7.61 -29.85
C LYS A 2 -9.30 -7.10 -28.42
N VAL A 3 -8.25 -7.31 -27.64
CA VAL A 3 -8.07 -6.65 -26.34
C VAL A 3 -7.95 -5.17 -26.65
N SER A 4 -9.08 -4.46 -26.54
CA SER A 4 -9.18 -3.04 -26.81
C SER A 4 -8.16 -2.28 -25.96
N GLU A 5 -7.50 -1.28 -26.52
CA GLU A 5 -6.40 -0.51 -25.88
C GLU A 5 -6.76 0.00 -24.48
N ASN A 6 -8.06 0.17 -24.17
CA ASN A 6 -8.57 0.51 -22.85
C ASN A 6 -8.19 -0.52 -21.76
N HIS A 7 -8.30 -1.83 -22.02
CA HIS A 7 -7.97 -2.87 -21.03
C HIS A 7 -6.47 -2.88 -20.66
N GLN A 8 -5.59 -2.54 -21.60
CA GLN A 8 -4.15 -2.49 -21.32
C GLN A 8 -3.76 -1.28 -20.46
N SER A 9 -4.39 -0.13 -20.68
CA SER A 9 -4.18 1.08 -19.87
C SER A 9 -4.62 0.86 -18.42
N TYR A 10 -5.80 0.25 -18.25
CA TYR A 10 -6.32 -0.17 -16.95
C TYR A 10 -5.39 -1.11 -16.20
N TRP A 11 -4.97 -2.19 -16.86
CA TRP A 11 -4.08 -3.17 -16.27
C TRP A 11 -2.77 -2.51 -15.83
N ARG A 12 -2.20 -1.60 -16.66
CA ARG A 12 -0.97 -0.88 -16.33
C ARG A 12 -1.14 0.04 -15.12
N LYS A 13 -2.27 0.75 -15.01
CA LYS A 13 -2.58 1.59 -13.84
C LYS A 13 -2.65 0.72 -12.58
N ASN A 14 -3.34 -0.41 -12.65
CA ASN A 14 -3.51 -1.29 -11.51
C ASN A 14 -2.17 -1.88 -11.05
N LEU A 15 -1.37 -2.38 -11.99
CA LEU A 15 -0.01 -2.87 -11.71
C LEU A 15 0.91 -1.82 -11.11
N ARG A 16 0.83 -0.57 -11.58
CA ARG A 16 1.65 0.52 -11.03
C ARG A 16 1.32 0.76 -9.56
N ILE A 17 0.04 0.73 -9.22
CA ILE A 17 -0.43 0.92 -7.85
C ILE A 17 -0.04 -0.29 -7.00
N THR A 18 -0.33 -1.51 -7.44
CA THR A 18 0.11 -2.72 -6.74
C THR A 18 1.62 -2.73 -6.49
N SER A 19 2.42 -2.30 -7.46
CA SER A 19 3.88 -2.21 -7.33
C SER A 19 4.31 -1.16 -6.29
N ILE A 20 3.65 0.00 -6.24
CA ILE A 20 3.90 1.02 -5.21
C ILE A 20 3.52 0.49 -3.82
N LEU A 21 2.37 -0.17 -3.69
CA LEU A 21 1.92 -0.75 -2.42
C LEU A 21 2.88 -1.84 -1.94
N LEU A 22 3.35 -2.71 -2.85
CA LEU A 22 4.36 -3.71 -2.55
C LEU A 22 5.69 -3.09 -2.13
N ALA A 23 6.10 -1.99 -2.76
CA ALA A 23 7.30 -1.27 -2.36
C ALA A 23 7.17 -0.66 -0.95
N ILE A 24 6.03 -0.04 -0.62
CA ILE A 24 5.76 0.49 0.72
C ILE A 24 5.75 -0.64 1.74
N TRP A 25 5.05 -1.74 1.43
CA TRP A 25 5.04 -2.95 2.26
C TRP A 25 6.48 -3.44 2.51
N PHE A 26 7.28 -3.60 1.46
CA PHE A 26 8.68 -4.03 1.58
C PHE A 26 9.51 -3.09 2.46
N VAL A 27 9.35 -1.77 2.33
CA VAL A 27 10.06 -0.80 3.19
C VAL A 27 9.66 -0.99 4.66
N VAL A 28 8.38 -1.16 4.94
CA VAL A 28 7.86 -1.28 6.31
C VAL A 28 8.20 -2.62 6.95
N THR A 29 8.28 -3.70 6.17
CA THR A 29 8.60 -5.04 6.70
C THR A 29 10.10 -5.28 6.74
N TYR A 30 10.83 -4.94 5.67
CA TYR A 30 12.24 -5.28 5.51
C TYR A 30 13.17 -4.14 5.93
N VAL A 31 13.00 -2.93 5.38
CA VAL A 31 13.92 -1.80 5.63
C VAL A 31 13.83 -1.36 7.09
N MET A 32 12.62 -1.26 7.63
CA MET A 32 12.41 -0.98 9.06
C MET A 32 13.04 -2.01 10.00
N ALA A 33 12.99 -3.30 9.64
CA ALA A 33 13.61 -4.36 10.44
C ALA A 33 15.15 -4.34 10.31
N TYR A 34 15.67 -4.09 9.10
CA TYR A 34 17.10 -4.00 8.83
C TYR A 34 17.75 -2.83 9.60
N PHE A 35 17.11 -1.66 9.58
CA PHE A 35 17.58 -0.47 10.29
C PHE A 35 17.09 -0.39 11.75
N ALA A 36 16.45 -1.43 12.29
CA ALA A 36 15.85 -1.40 13.63
C ALA A 36 16.84 -1.00 14.74
N ARG A 37 18.13 -1.30 14.56
CA ARG A 37 19.21 -0.95 15.50
C ARG A 37 19.56 0.54 15.47
N ASP A 38 19.56 1.15 14.29
CA ASP A 38 19.85 2.58 14.11
C ASP A 38 18.60 3.44 14.40
N LEU A 39 17.41 2.87 14.18
CA LEU A 39 16.10 3.47 14.47
C LEU A 39 15.67 3.28 15.94
N ALA A 40 16.56 2.87 16.84
CA ALA A 40 16.26 2.65 18.26
C ALA A 40 16.24 3.95 19.10
N PHE A 41 15.92 5.10 18.50
CA PHE A 41 15.74 6.33 19.27
C PHE A 41 14.48 6.24 20.15
N ASN A 42 14.50 6.89 21.31
CA ASN A 42 13.38 6.86 22.24
C ASN A 42 12.20 7.66 21.65
N PHE A 43 11.12 6.95 21.34
CA PHE A 43 9.84 7.52 20.91
C PHE A 43 8.75 7.10 21.89
N ALA A 44 8.06 8.08 22.48
CA ALA A 44 7.02 7.85 23.48
C ALA A 44 7.46 6.97 24.68
N GLY A 45 8.74 7.01 25.06
CA GLY A 45 9.30 6.23 26.18
C GLY A 45 9.80 4.83 25.84
N TRP A 46 9.73 4.42 24.57
CA TRP A 46 10.17 3.09 24.08
C TRP A 46 11.04 3.25 22.82
N PRO A 47 11.86 2.26 22.44
CA PRO A 47 12.57 2.32 21.17
C PRO A 47 11.59 2.46 20.00
N PHE A 48 11.81 3.41 19.10
CA PHE A 48 10.92 3.63 17.95
C PHE A 48 10.77 2.38 17.08
N SER A 49 11.86 1.63 16.89
CA SER A 49 11.82 0.34 16.20
C SER A 49 10.87 -0.67 16.86
N PHE A 50 10.75 -0.66 18.19
CA PHE A 50 9.79 -1.48 18.93
C PHE A 50 8.35 -1.00 18.72
N TRP A 51 8.10 0.31 18.82
CA TRP A 51 6.78 0.89 18.57
C TRP A 51 6.30 0.64 17.13
N MET A 52 7.20 0.76 16.15
CA MET A 52 6.91 0.45 14.75
C MET A 52 6.62 -1.02 14.52
N ALA A 53 7.33 -1.93 15.18
CA ALA A 53 7.04 -3.36 15.09
C ALA A 53 5.66 -3.69 15.69
N ALA A 54 5.30 -3.08 16.83
CA ALA A 54 4.09 -3.40 17.58
C ALA A 54 2.81 -2.75 17.02
N GLN A 55 2.87 -1.48 16.62
CA GLN A 55 1.70 -0.67 16.26
C GLN A 55 1.87 -0.01 14.89
N GLY A 56 3.05 0.56 14.63
CA GLY A 56 3.28 1.34 13.41
C GLY A 56 3.08 0.52 12.13
N SER A 57 3.59 -0.72 12.09
CA SER A 57 3.44 -1.62 10.94
C SER A 57 1.98 -1.98 10.66
N LEU A 58 1.18 -2.23 11.70
CA LEU A 58 -0.25 -2.51 11.58
C LEU A 58 -1.01 -1.32 11.00
N VAL A 59 -0.75 -0.11 11.51
CA VAL A 59 -1.35 1.12 10.98
C VAL A 59 -0.99 1.28 9.50
N VAL A 60 0.26 1.07 9.13
CA VAL A 60 0.68 1.15 7.73
C VAL A 60 -0.03 0.12 6.86
N TYR A 61 -0.19 -1.13 7.31
CA TYR A 61 -0.95 -2.13 6.55
C TYR A 61 -2.42 -1.75 6.35
N VAL A 62 -3.07 -1.21 7.38
CA VAL A 62 -4.45 -0.71 7.25
C VAL A 62 -4.51 0.45 6.25
N VAL A 63 -3.56 1.39 6.29
CA VAL A 63 -3.48 2.51 5.34
C VAL A 63 -3.26 2.00 3.92
N ILE A 64 -2.39 1.00 3.71
CA ILE A 64 -2.16 0.38 2.41
C ILE A 64 -3.47 -0.21 1.86
N ILE A 65 -4.20 -0.97 2.67
CA ILE A 65 -5.47 -1.61 2.27
C ILE A 65 -6.54 -0.55 1.98
N ALA A 66 -6.71 0.43 2.87
CA ALA A 66 -7.69 1.49 2.71
C ALA A 66 -7.40 2.35 1.46
N TYR A 67 -6.12 2.65 1.21
CA TYR A 67 -5.70 3.37 0.01
C TYR A 67 -5.96 2.57 -1.26
N TYR A 68 -5.64 1.26 -1.26
CA TYR A 68 -5.95 0.38 -2.38
C TYR A 68 -7.45 0.36 -2.68
N ALA A 69 -8.28 0.15 -1.66
CA ALA A 69 -9.73 0.09 -1.79
C ALA A 69 -10.29 1.41 -2.32
N HIS A 70 -9.82 2.55 -1.80
CA HIS A 70 -10.25 3.86 -2.28
C HIS A 70 -9.79 4.13 -3.73
N TYR A 71 -8.56 3.75 -4.07
CA TYR A 71 -8.03 3.90 -5.42
C TYR A 71 -8.78 3.04 -6.43
N MET A 72 -9.03 1.77 -6.10
CA MET A 72 -9.81 0.86 -6.94
C MET A 72 -11.24 1.37 -7.12
N ASN A 73 -11.91 1.75 -6.04
CA ASN A 73 -13.25 2.33 -6.11
C ASN A 73 -13.30 3.57 -7.01
N LYS A 74 -12.28 4.44 -6.95
CA LYS A 74 -12.17 5.59 -7.85
C LYS A 74 -11.96 5.17 -9.31
N LEU A 75 -11.15 4.15 -9.54
CA LEU A 75 -10.88 3.60 -10.87
C LEU A 75 -12.12 2.97 -11.49
N ASP A 76 -12.91 2.25 -10.69
CA ASP A 76 -14.17 1.61 -11.09
C ASP A 76 -15.22 2.66 -11.46
N ILE A 77 -15.32 3.76 -10.68
CA ILE A 77 -16.15 4.93 -11.02
C ILE A 77 -15.66 5.59 -12.34
N GLU A 78 -14.35 5.77 -12.50
CA GLU A 78 -13.78 6.51 -13.64
C GLU A 78 -14.02 5.83 -14.98
N HIS A 79 -14.12 4.50 -15.02
CA HIS A 79 -14.62 3.86 -16.25
C HIS A 79 -15.87 3.01 -16.12
N GLY A 80 -16.79 3.50 -15.28
CA GLY A 80 -18.23 3.28 -15.46
C GLY A 80 -18.69 1.87 -15.20
N VAL A 81 -17.94 1.10 -14.43
CA VAL A 81 -18.45 -0.13 -13.81
C VAL A 81 -19.01 0.30 -12.45
N SER A 82 -20.09 1.09 -12.48
CA SER A 82 -21.06 0.96 -11.40
C SER A 82 -21.58 -0.47 -11.54
N GLU A 83 -21.14 -1.37 -10.67
CA GLU A 83 -21.95 -2.55 -10.40
C GLU A 83 -23.30 -2.01 -9.92
N GLU A 84 -24.26 -1.95 -10.84
CA GLU A 84 -25.66 -2.05 -10.48
C GLU A 84 -25.81 -3.43 -9.84
N GLU A 85 -25.72 -3.48 -8.51
CA GLU A 85 -26.47 -4.38 -7.63
C GLU A 85 -26.40 -3.93 -6.16
#